data_AF-A0A562BR29-F1
#
_entry.id   AF-A0A562BR29-F1
#
_cell.length_a   1.000
_cell.length_b   1.000
_cell.length_c   1.000
_cell.angle_alpha   90.00
_cell.angle_beta   90.00
_cell.angle_gamma   90.00
#
_symmetry.space_group_name_H-M   'P 1'
#
loop_
_entity.id
_entity.type
_entity.pdbx_description
1 polymer ?
#
loop_
_entity_poly.entity_id
_entity_poly.type
_entity_poly.pdbx_seq_one_letter_code
_entity_poly.pdbx_strand_id
1 'polypeptide(L)'
;ADAGDAATLSAANAYTDNQIKALVGFDPSSINGRLDALEDRFDDVDRRLHRQDRRIDRQGAMASAMLNMAINAAGTQSTRGRVAVGAGWQGGEAALSVGYGRRIGKTASFSIGGAFSGSEKSAGIGFGVDL
;
A
#
# COMPACT_ATOMS: atom_id res chain seq x y z
N ALA A 1 15.88 -49.40 -51.50
CA ALA A 1 14.52 -49.61 -50.96
C ALA A 1 14.17 -48.52 -49.93
N ASP A 2 14.83 -47.36 -49.99
CA ASP A 2 15.13 -46.59 -48.78
C ASP A 2 14.18 -45.40 -48.56
N ALA A 3 13.42 -45.01 -49.59
CA ALA A 3 12.49 -43.87 -49.51
C ALA A 3 11.19 -44.21 -48.76
N GLY A 4 10.68 -45.43 -48.91
CA GLY A 4 9.46 -45.88 -48.22
C GLY A 4 9.70 -46.13 -46.73
N ASP A 5 10.86 -46.68 -46.38
CA ASP A 5 11.27 -46.93 -44.99
C ASP A 5 11.50 -45.61 -44.24
N ALA A 6 12.14 -44.62 -44.89
CA ALA A 6 12.32 -43.29 -44.31
C ALA A 6 10.99 -42.55 -44.07
N ALA A 7 10.04 -42.65 -45.01
CA ALA A 7 8.71 -42.06 -44.86
C ALA A 7 7.91 -42.75 -43.74
N THR A 8 7.99 -44.07 -43.64
CA THR A 8 7.31 -44.87 -42.61
C THR A 8 7.89 -44.58 -41.22
N LEU A 9 9.22 -44.47 -41.11
CA LEU A 9 9.90 -44.11 -39.87
C LEU A 9 9.53 -42.69 -39.42
N SER A 10 9.49 -41.73 -40.35
CA SER A 10 9.08 -40.36 -40.06
C SER A 10 7.63 -40.28 -39.55
N ALA A 11 6.71 -41.00 -40.20
CA ALA A 11 5.31 -41.06 -39.78
C ALA A 11 5.14 -41.72 -38.40
N ALA A 12 5.87 -42.81 -38.13
CA ALA A 12 5.85 -43.50 -36.84
C ALA A 12 6.40 -42.64 -35.70
N ASN A 13 7.46 -41.89 -35.94
CA ASN A 13 8.01 -40.93 -34.97
C ASN A 13 7.03 -39.81 -34.69
N ALA A 14 6.41 -39.22 -35.73
CA ALA A 14 5.41 -38.17 -35.55
C ALA A 14 4.18 -38.64 -34.77
N TYR A 15 3.70 -39.86 -35.03
CA TYR A 15 2.59 -40.46 -34.28
C TYR A 15 2.97 -40.73 -32.82
N THR A 16 4.15 -41.33 -32.59
CA THR A 16 4.68 -41.59 -31.25
C THR A 16 4.83 -40.29 -30.46
N ASP A 17 5.39 -39.24 -31.06
CA ASP A 17 5.53 -37.93 -30.42
C ASP A 17 4.18 -37.30 -30.06
N ASN A 18 3.18 -37.40 -30.95
CA ASN A 18 1.85 -36.88 -30.68
C ASN A 18 1.15 -37.64 -29.55
N GLN A 19 1.26 -38.98 -29.53
CA GLN A 19 0.71 -39.82 -28.47
C GLN A 19 1.42 -39.59 -27.14
N ILE A 20 2.74 -39.40 -27.15
CA ILE A 20 3.51 -39.04 -25.95
C ILE A 20 3.02 -37.69 -25.43
N LYS A 21 2.97 -36.63 -26.25
CA LYS A 21 2.45 -35.31 -25.84
C LYS A 21 1.06 -35.38 -25.21
N ALA A 22 0.17 -36.19 -25.79
CA ALA A 22 -1.17 -36.41 -25.24
C ALA A 22 -1.15 -37.20 -23.91
N LEU A 23 -0.26 -38.18 -23.77
CA LEU A 23 -0.13 -39.03 -22.59
C LEU A 23 0.53 -38.32 -21.39
N VAL A 24 1.58 -37.51 -21.61
CA VAL A 24 2.21 -36.75 -20.53
C VAL A 24 1.34 -35.57 -20.08
N GLY A 25 0.32 -35.17 -20.87
CA GLY A 25 -0.59 -34.07 -20.55
C GLY A 25 0.11 -32.73 -20.32
N PHE A 26 1.37 -32.63 -20.71
CA PHE A 26 2.27 -31.54 -20.41
C PHE A 26 2.45 -30.73 -21.69
N ASP A 27 1.74 -29.60 -21.76
CA ASP A 27 1.95 -28.61 -22.80
C ASP A 27 2.97 -27.58 -22.30
N PRO A 28 4.19 -27.51 -22.85
CA PRO A 28 5.17 -26.48 -22.49
C PRO A 28 4.61 -25.05 -22.62
N SER A 29 3.68 -24.84 -23.56
CA SER A 29 2.98 -23.55 -23.75
C SER A 29 2.13 -23.18 -22.54
N SER A 30 1.54 -24.17 -21.87
CA SER A 30 0.77 -23.97 -20.63
C SER A 30 1.64 -23.56 -19.44
N ILE A 31 2.92 -23.95 -19.44
CA ILE A 31 3.88 -23.50 -18.43
C ILE A 31 4.34 -22.07 -18.71
N ASN A 32 4.65 -21.76 -19.97
CA ASN A 32 5.01 -20.39 -20.34
C ASN A 32 3.89 -19.42 -19.97
N GLY A 33 2.63 -19.72 -20.30
CA GLY A 33 1.51 -18.88 -19.90
C GLY A 33 1.28 -18.79 -18.38
N ARG A 34 1.65 -19.81 -17.61
CA ARG A 34 1.63 -19.76 -16.14
C ARG A 34 2.78 -18.94 -15.55
N LEU A 35 3.95 -18.98 -16.16
CA LEU A 35 5.12 -18.20 -15.77
C LEU A 35 4.88 -16.71 -16.06
N ASP A 36 4.39 -16.37 -17.24
CA ASP A 36 4.04 -14.99 -17.61
C ASP A 36 3.00 -14.43 -16.62
N ALA A 37 1.93 -15.19 -16.34
CA ALA A 37 0.91 -14.78 -15.38
C ALA A 37 1.42 -14.69 -13.94
N LEU A 38 2.48 -15.44 -13.59
CA LEU A 38 3.12 -15.37 -12.28
C LEU A 38 4.01 -14.11 -12.17
N GLU A 39 4.76 -13.80 -13.23
CA GLU A 39 5.59 -12.60 -13.34
C GLU A 39 4.73 -11.33 -13.25
N ASP A 40 3.63 -11.27 -14.00
CA ASP A 40 2.64 -10.18 -13.92
C ASP A 40 2.09 -9.99 -12.49
N ARG A 41 1.83 -11.10 -11.79
CA ARG A 41 1.35 -11.07 -10.40
C ARG A 41 2.42 -10.55 -9.45
N PHE A 42 3.67 -10.96 -9.61
CA PHE A 42 4.77 -10.46 -8.80
C PHE A 42 4.96 -8.95 -9.00
N ASP A 43 4.89 -8.47 -10.23
CA ASP A 43 5.00 -7.05 -10.55
C ASP A 43 3.84 -6.21 -9.99
N ASP A 44 2.61 -6.72 -9.99
CA ASP A 44 1.50 -6.02 -9.32
C ASP A 44 1.70 -5.99 -7.80
N VAL A 45 2.13 -7.11 -7.19
CA VAL A 45 2.41 -7.18 -5.76
C VAL A 45 3.51 -6.19 -5.39
N ASP A 46 4.61 -6.16 -6.12
CA ASP A 46 5.73 -5.24 -5.83
C ASP A 46 5.30 -3.78 -5.94
N ARG A 47 4.54 -3.41 -6.99
CA ARG A 47 3.96 -2.08 -7.12
C ARG A 47 2.99 -1.72 -5.99
N ARG A 48 2.27 -2.70 -5.45
CA ARG A 48 1.35 -2.50 -4.31
C ARG A 48 2.11 -2.38 -3.00
N LEU A 49 3.19 -3.13 -2.81
CA LEU A 49 4.06 -3.03 -1.64
C LEU A 49 4.70 -1.64 -1.57
N HIS A 50 5.32 -1.17 -2.65
CA HIS A 50 5.89 0.18 -2.71
C HIS A 50 4.86 1.29 -2.46
N ARG A 51 3.62 1.11 -2.93
CA ARG A 51 2.52 2.06 -2.63
C ARG A 51 2.10 2.01 -1.16
N GLN A 52 2.09 0.83 -0.56
CA GLN A 52 1.79 0.66 0.86
C GLN A 52 2.88 1.24 1.74
N ASP A 53 4.16 1.00 1.44
CA ASP A 53 5.29 1.52 2.21
C ASP A 53 5.25 3.05 2.24
N ARG A 54 5.11 3.70 1.09
CA ARG A 54 4.94 5.17 1.04
C ARG A 54 3.72 5.64 1.82
N ARG A 55 2.60 4.92 1.74
CA ARG A 55 1.40 5.28 2.51
C ARG A 55 1.65 5.16 4.02
N ILE A 56 2.37 4.13 4.46
CA ILE A 56 2.75 3.93 5.86
C ILE A 56 3.67 5.07 6.32
N ASP A 57 4.67 5.43 5.52
CA ASP A 57 5.59 6.53 5.80
C ASP A 57 4.85 7.86 5.92
N ARG A 58 3.94 8.16 4.99
CA ARG A 58 3.07 9.35 5.06
C ARG A 58 2.16 9.33 6.28
N GLN A 59 1.58 8.18 6.62
CA GLN A 59 0.75 8.03 7.82
C GLN A 59 1.54 8.29 9.09
N GLY A 60 2.77 7.78 9.16
CA GLY A 60 3.65 8.00 10.28
C GLY A 60 4.13 9.45 10.40
N ALA A 61 4.52 10.08 9.28
CA ALA A 61 4.81 11.51 9.24
C ALA A 61 3.60 12.34 9.69
N MET A 62 2.39 12.02 9.20
CA MET A 62 1.15 12.69 9.60
C MET A 62 0.84 12.47 11.09
N ALA A 63 1.09 11.27 11.62
CA ALA A 63 0.90 10.98 13.04
C ALA A 63 1.84 11.84 13.89
N SER A 64 3.13 11.90 13.54
CA SER A 64 4.10 12.78 14.22
C SER A 64 3.70 14.26 14.11
N ALA A 65 3.27 14.71 12.94
CA ALA A 65 2.79 16.08 12.74
C ALA A 65 1.55 16.37 13.61
N MET A 66 0.54 15.49 13.58
CA MET A 66 -0.66 15.63 14.39
C MET A 66 -0.36 15.59 15.88
N LEU A 67 0.53 14.71 16.34
CA LEU A 67 0.94 14.63 17.75
C LEU A 67 1.58 15.94 18.21
N ASN A 68 2.54 16.48 17.45
CA ASN A 68 3.17 17.76 17.80
C ASN A 68 2.17 18.92 17.80
N MET A 69 1.24 18.93 16.85
CA MET A 69 0.13 19.89 16.81
C MET A 69 -0.80 19.73 18.01
N ALA A 70 -1.22 18.51 18.32
CA ALA A 70 -2.14 18.20 19.41
C ALA A 70 -1.54 18.56 20.76
N ILE A 71 -0.26 18.27 20.99
CA ILE A 71 0.47 18.69 22.20
C ILE A 71 0.45 20.22 22.33
N ASN A 72 0.72 20.94 21.23
CA ASN A 72 0.64 22.40 21.23
C ASN A 72 -0.79 22.92 21.43
N ALA A 73 -1.80 22.26 20.85
CA ALA A 73 -3.21 22.63 20.97
C ALA A 73 -3.75 22.37 22.38
N ALA A 74 -3.37 21.25 23.01
CA ALA A 74 -3.81 20.83 24.34
C ALA A 74 -3.29 21.74 25.45
N GLY A 75 -2.10 22.32 25.29
CA GLY A 75 -1.54 23.30 26.24
C GLY A 75 -2.24 24.67 26.25
N THR A 76 -3.43 24.82 25.65
CA THR A 76 -4.14 26.09 25.61
C THR A 76 -4.89 26.38 26.91
N GLN A 77 -4.43 27.41 27.63
CA GLN A 77 -5.14 27.98 28.78
C GLN A 77 -6.16 29.07 28.36
N SER A 78 -6.27 29.35 27.05
CA SER A 78 -7.09 30.44 26.52
C SER A 78 -8.56 30.05 26.43
N THR A 79 -9.45 30.89 26.96
CA THR A 79 -10.91 30.76 26.79
C THR A 79 -11.38 30.95 25.35
N ARG A 80 -10.55 31.55 24.49
CA ARG A 80 -10.79 31.71 23.04
C ARG A 80 -10.33 30.51 22.21
N GLY A 81 -9.69 29.52 22.83
CA GLY A 81 -9.03 28.43 22.11
C GLY A 81 -7.67 28.82 21.53
N ARG A 82 -7.06 27.88 20.80
CA ARG A 82 -5.75 27.99 20.17
C ARG A 82 -5.75 27.24 18.85
N VAL A 83 -5.19 27.86 17.82
CA VAL A 83 -4.78 27.17 16.60
C VAL A 83 -3.35 26.68 16.79
N ALA A 84 -3.11 25.42 16.43
CA ALA A 84 -1.81 24.81 16.44
C ALA A 84 -1.49 24.24 15.06
N VAL A 85 -0.21 24.20 14.74
CA VAL A 85 0.32 23.55 13.54
C VAL A 85 1.43 22.60 13.95
N GLY A 86 1.64 21.56 13.15
CA GLY A 86 2.70 20.59 13.35
C GLY A 86 3.29 20.14 12.04
N ALA A 87 4.53 19.69 12.10
CA ALA A 87 5.23 19.06 10.99
C ALA A 87 5.80 17.72 11.48
N GLY A 88 5.91 16.76 10.57
CA GLY A 88 6.45 15.44 10.86
C GLY A 88 7.12 14.85 9.64
N TRP A 89 8.08 13.95 9.87
CA TRP A 89 8.85 13.29 8.84
C TRP A 89 9.03 11.82 9.20
N GLN A 90 8.86 10.93 8.23
CA GLN A 90 9.09 9.49 8.39
C GLN A 90 9.38 8.86 7.03
N GLY A 91 10.39 7.99 6.95
CA GLY A 91 10.67 7.19 5.74
C GLY A 91 10.92 8.02 4.46
N GLY A 92 11.36 9.27 4.60
CA GLY A 92 11.54 10.19 3.47
C GLY A 92 10.28 10.97 3.07
N GLU A 93 9.15 10.71 3.72
CA GLU A 93 7.90 11.45 3.54
C GLU A 93 7.76 12.53 4.62
N ALA A 94 7.11 13.65 4.25
CA ALA A 94 6.87 14.79 5.13
C ALA A 94 5.37 15.08 5.23
N ALA A 95 4.93 15.55 6.40
CA ALA A 95 3.54 15.86 6.66
C ALA A 95 3.39 17.17 7.42
N LEU A 96 2.28 17.84 7.17
CA LEU A 96 1.86 19.04 7.88
C LEU A 96 0.49 18.83 8.50
N SER A 97 0.29 19.40 9.68
CA SER A 97 -0.98 19.34 10.40
C SER A 97 -1.37 20.72 10.90
N VAL A 98 -2.69 20.92 11.01
CA VAL A 98 -3.29 22.11 11.58
C VAL A 98 -4.50 21.70 12.40
N GLY A 99 -4.68 22.33 13.55
CA GLY A 99 -5.83 22.06 14.38
C GLY A 99 -6.16 23.22 15.29
N TYR A 100 -7.32 23.11 15.91
CA TYR A 100 -7.86 24.07 16.85
C TYR A 100 -8.36 23.33 18.10
N GLY A 101 -7.93 23.80 19.26
CA GLY A 101 -8.36 23.29 20.56
C GLY A 101 -8.91 24.40 21.43
N ARG A 102 -9.92 24.09 22.25
CA ARG A 102 -10.49 25.04 23.20
C ARG A 102 -11.01 24.35 24.46
N ARG A 103 -10.82 25.01 25.60
CA ARG A 103 -11.41 24.60 26.88
C ARG A 103 -12.89 25.00 26.95
N ILE A 104 -13.75 24.07 27.34
CA ILE A 104 -15.18 24.26 27.61
C ILE A 104 -15.37 24.25 29.13
N GLY A 105 -15.65 25.42 29.70
CA GLY A 105 -15.78 25.55 31.15
C GLY A 105 -14.44 25.41 31.88
N LYS A 106 -14.48 24.84 33.09
CA LYS A 106 -13.29 24.69 33.96
C LYS A 106 -12.59 23.36 33.80
N THR A 107 -13.31 22.32 33.38
CA THR A 107 -12.81 20.94 33.40
C THR A 107 -12.85 20.25 32.04
N ALA A 108 -13.65 20.70 31.07
CA ALA A 108 -13.72 20.03 29.78
C ALA A 108 -12.86 20.74 28.72
N SER A 109 -12.37 20.00 27.74
CA SER A 109 -11.70 20.54 26.56
C SER A 109 -12.10 19.76 25.31
N PHE A 110 -12.03 20.41 24.15
CA PHE A 110 -12.17 19.76 22.86
C PHE A 110 -11.08 20.21 21.89
N SER A 111 -10.81 19.38 20.90
CA SER A 111 -9.91 19.68 19.80
C SER A 111 -10.42 19.09 18.49
N ILE A 112 -10.06 19.73 17.40
CA ILE A 112 -10.28 19.27 16.03
C ILE A 112 -9.04 19.60 15.22
N GLY A 113 -8.65 18.72 14.32
CA GLY A 113 -7.51 19.00 13.45
C GLY A 113 -7.47 18.08 12.25
N GLY A 114 -6.65 18.46 11.28
CA GLY A 114 -6.36 17.68 10.10
C GLY A 114 -4.87 17.70 9.79
N ALA A 115 -4.42 16.70 9.05
CA ALA A 115 -3.08 16.61 8.51
C ALA A 115 -3.12 16.16 7.06
N PHE A 116 -2.05 16.48 6.35
CA PHE A 116 -1.89 16.19 4.95
C PHE A 116 -0.43 15.87 4.64
N SER A 117 -0.23 14.90 3.76
CA SER A 117 1.08 14.46 3.28
C SER A 117 0.91 13.89 1.88
N GLY A 118 1.50 14.54 0.87
CA GLY A 118 1.33 14.15 -0.54
C GLY A 118 -0.15 14.04 -0.95
N SER A 119 -0.58 12.82 -1.30
CA SER A 119 -1.96 12.49 -1.67
C SER A 119 -2.86 12.13 -0.49
N GLU A 120 -2.30 11.94 0.71
CA GLU A 120 -3.02 11.49 1.89
C GLU A 120 -3.46 12.67 2.76
N LYS A 121 -4.66 12.54 3.32
CA LYS A 121 -5.27 13.51 4.23
C LYS A 121 -5.91 12.75 5.38
N SER A 122 -5.83 13.31 6.58
CA SER A 122 -6.48 12.77 7.77
C SER A 122 -7.08 13.91 8.58
N ALA A 123 -8.11 13.57 9.37
CA ALA A 123 -8.75 14.49 10.30
C ALA A 123 -9.12 13.74 11.57
N GLY A 124 -9.20 14.47 12.68
CA GLY A 124 -9.53 13.93 13.99
C GLY A 124 -10.16 14.98 14.88
N ILE A 125 -10.95 14.49 15.85
CA ILE A 125 -11.52 15.28 16.93
C ILE A 125 -11.22 14.58 18.25
N GLY A 126 -11.09 15.35 19.33
CA GLY A 126 -10.80 14.82 20.65
C GLY A 126 -11.47 15.63 21.75
N PHE A 127 -11.77 14.99 22.87
CA PHE A 127 -12.37 15.60 24.06
C PHE A 127 -11.62 15.11 25.31
N GLY A 128 -11.51 15.97 26.33
CA GLY A 128 -10.90 15.64 27.62
C GLY A 128 -11.67 16.27 28.76
N VAL A 129 -11.65 15.64 29.94
CA VAL A 129 -12.28 16.14 31.17
C VAL A 129 -11.30 15.98 32.33
N ASP A 130 -11.04 17.08 33.04
CA ASP A 130 -10.29 17.11 34.30
C ASP A 130 -11.21 16.68 35.46
N LEU A 131 -10.70 15.84 36.36
CA LEU A 131 -11.41 15.29 37.54
C LEU A 131 -11.03 16.02 38.84
#